data_AF-A0A158RUF1-F1
#
_entry.id   AF-A0A158RUF1-F1
#
_cell.length_a   1.000
_cell.length_b   1.000
_cell.length_c   1.000
_cell.angle_alpha   90.00
_cell.angle_beta   90.00
_cell.angle_gamma   90.00
#
_symmetry.space_group_name_H-M   'P 1'
#
loop_
_entity.id
_entity.type
_entity.pdbx_description
1 polymer ?
#
loop_
_entity_poly.entity_id
_entity_poly.type
_entity_poly.pdbx_seq_one_letter_code
_entity_poly.pdbx_strand_id
1 'polypeptide(L)'
;MKKETLYEYVQATYSYISIEERVKEDKTMNLIKQLVNKKLNHISTKDLLKYSKEYEVPITTAQADQIVVLMKGKNINIYDNDERLELLKQIAKVTSPATAQQVNTLFQQLLK
;
A
#
# COMPACT_ATOMS: atom_id res chain seq x y z
N MET A 1 38.66 4.48 -34.74
CA MET A 1 37.36 4.96 -35.22
C MET A 1 36.19 3.96 -35.13
N LYS A 2 36.23 2.72 -35.64
CA LYS A 2 35.04 1.81 -35.57
C LYS A 2 34.74 1.20 -34.18
N LYS A 3 35.69 1.19 -33.24
CA LYS A 3 35.51 0.58 -31.91
C LYS A 3 34.83 1.51 -30.90
N GLU A 4 35.11 2.81 -30.95
CA GLU A 4 34.49 3.82 -30.08
C GLU A 4 32.99 3.94 -30.36
N THR A 5 32.60 3.93 -31.64
CA THR A 5 31.18 3.95 -32.04
C THR A 5 30.40 2.73 -31.58
N LEU A 6 31.05 1.56 -31.49
CA LEU A 6 30.41 0.34 -31.00
C LEU A 6 30.21 0.38 -29.48
N TYR A 7 31.18 0.92 -28.75
CA TYR A 7 31.07 1.07 -27.29
C TYR A 7 29.96 2.06 -26.93
N GLU A 8 29.90 3.22 -27.58
CA GLU A 8 28.85 4.21 -27.39
C GLU A 8 27.46 3.64 -27.70
N TYR A 9 27.31 2.86 -28.78
CA TYR A 9 26.07 2.19 -29.11
C TYR A 9 25.64 1.20 -28.01
N VAL A 10 26.58 0.37 -27.52
CA VAL A 10 26.29 -0.57 -26.43
C VAL A 10 25.85 0.18 -25.16
N GLN A 11 26.51 1.27 -24.78
CA GLN A 11 26.12 2.08 -23.62
C GLN A 11 24.72 2.70 -23.78
N ALA A 12 24.43 3.24 -24.96
CA ALA A 12 23.12 3.82 -25.26
C ALA A 12 22.00 2.76 -25.18
N THR A 13 22.23 1.56 -25.73
CA THR A 13 21.25 0.47 -25.66
C THR A 13 21.01 -0.02 -24.24
N TYR A 14 22.06 -0.14 -23.42
CA TYR A 14 21.93 -0.52 -22.02
C TYR A 14 21.12 0.53 -21.23
N SER A 15 21.42 1.82 -21.42
CA SER A 15 20.67 2.91 -20.79
C SER A 15 19.18 2.88 -21.16
N TYR A 16 18.86 2.68 -22.44
CA TYR A 16 17.48 2.60 -22.91
C TYR A 16 16.70 1.43 -22.27
N ILE A 17 17.29 0.23 -22.26
CA ILE A 17 16.68 -0.96 -21.64
C ILE A 17 16.44 -0.72 -20.15
N SER A 18 17.43 -0.18 -19.42
CA SER A 18 17.28 0.14 -17.99
C SER A 18 16.24 1.22 -17.71
N ILE A 19 15.97 2.14 -18.64
CA ILE A 19 14.88 3.11 -18.51
C ILE A 19 13.53 2.43 -18.71
N GLU A 20 13.39 1.59 -19.74
CA GLU A 20 12.14 0.85 -19.99
C GLU A 20 11.78 -0.09 -18.83
N GLU A 21 12.77 -0.79 -18.28
CA GLU A 21 12.60 -1.66 -17.11
C GLU A 21 12.11 -0.86 -15.89
N ARG A 22 12.73 0.29 -15.58
CA ARG A 22 12.29 1.17 -14.48
C ARG A 22 10.89 1.73 -14.69
N VAL A 23 10.53 2.12 -15.91
CA VAL A 23 9.18 2.60 -16.24
C VAL A 23 8.14 1.48 -16.07
N LYS A 24 8.48 0.25 -16.46
CA LYS A 24 7.61 -0.92 -16.28
C LYS A 24 7.42 -1.26 -14.80
N GLU A 25 8.48 -1.17 -14.00
CA GLU A 25 8.44 -1.37 -12.55
C GLU A 25 7.54 -0.32 -11.88
N ASP A 26 7.73 0.97 -12.19
CA ASP A 26 6.90 2.06 -11.65
C ASP A 26 5.41 1.89 -12.00
N LYS A 27 5.09 1.55 -13.26
CA LYS A 27 3.71 1.22 -13.67
C LYS A 27 3.14 0.04 -12.88
N THR A 28 3.93 -1.00 -12.64
CA THR A 28 3.51 -2.18 -11.88
C THR A 28 3.25 -1.82 -10.42
N MET A 29 4.15 -1.05 -9.80
CA MET A 29 3.97 -0.54 -8.44
C MET A 29 2.72 0.32 -8.33
N ASN A 30 2.46 1.20 -9.29
CA ASN A 30 1.25 2.01 -9.33
C ASN A 30 -0.03 1.16 -9.40
N LEU A 31 -0.02 0.05 -10.16
CA LEU A 31 -1.15 -0.88 -10.21
C LEU A 31 -1.37 -1.60 -8.86
N ILE A 32 -0.30 -2.07 -8.22
CA ILE A 32 -0.39 -2.72 -6.90
C ILE A 32 -0.97 -1.75 -5.87
N LYS A 33 -0.51 -0.50 -5.84
CA LYS A 33 -1.02 0.56 -4.95
C LYS A 33 -2.52 0.78 -5.15
N GLN A 34 -2.97 0.86 -6.41
CA GLN A 34 -4.39 1.01 -6.74
C GLN A 34 -5.23 -0.19 -6.29
N LEU A 35 -4.72 -1.42 -6.46
CA LEU A 35 -5.39 -2.63 -5.99
C LEU A 35 -5.53 -2.67 -4.47
N VAL A 36 -4.48 -2.28 -3.74
CA VAL A 36 -4.49 -2.21 -2.27
C VAL A 36 -5.50 -1.18 -1.79
N ASN A 37 -5.46 0.05 -2.33
CA ASN A 37 -6.46 1.08 -2.01
C ASN A 37 -7.88 0.59 -2.31
N LYS A 38 -8.11 -0.05 -3.46
CA LYS A 38 -9.42 -0.59 -3.82
C LYS A 38 -9.89 -1.67 -2.83
N LYS A 39 -9.00 -2.59 -2.44
CA LYS A 39 -9.34 -3.65 -1.46
C LYS A 39 -9.71 -3.06 -0.11
N LEU A 40 -8.95 -2.08 0.39
CA LEU A 40 -9.23 -1.39 1.65
C LEU A 40 -10.57 -0.65 1.62
N ASN A 41 -10.86 0.07 0.54
CA ASN A 41 -12.11 0.83 0.39
C ASN A 41 -13.37 -0.04 0.23
N HIS A 42 -13.21 -1.34 0.00
CA HIS A 42 -14.31 -2.30 -0.17
C HIS A 42 -14.23 -3.47 0.82
N ILE A 43 -13.39 -3.35 1.85
CA ILE A 43 -13.19 -4.43 2.81
C ILE A 43 -14.46 -4.65 3.64
N SER A 44 -14.80 -5.91 3.88
CA SER A 44 -15.92 -6.30 4.73
C SER A 44 -15.47 -6.57 6.17
N THR A 45 -16.41 -6.57 7.12
CA THR A 45 -16.13 -6.95 8.52
C THR A 45 -15.51 -8.35 8.59
N LYS A 46 -16.02 -9.29 7.78
CA LYS A 46 -15.50 -10.65 7.68
C LYS A 46 -14.05 -10.68 7.20
N ASP A 47 -13.73 -9.89 6.17
CA ASP A 47 -12.35 -9.79 5.68
C ASP A 47 -11.43 -9.21 6.76
N LEU A 48 -11.88 -8.14 7.44
CA LEU A 48 -11.09 -7.47 8.47
C LEU A 48 -10.82 -8.38 9.67
N LEU A 49 -11.82 -9.16 10.12
CA LEU A 49 -11.65 -10.17 11.17
C LEU A 49 -10.71 -11.31 10.75
N LYS A 50 -10.77 -11.72 9.47
CA LYS A 50 -9.82 -12.70 8.94
C LYS A 50 -8.38 -12.18 9.04
N TYR A 51 -8.14 -10.95 8.57
CA TYR A 51 -6.81 -10.34 8.60
C TYR A 51 -6.33 -10.01 10.02
N SER A 52 -7.25 -9.59 10.90
CA SER A 52 -6.96 -9.42 12.33
C SER A 52 -6.35 -10.67 12.95
N LYS A 53 -6.89 -11.85 12.62
CA LYS A 53 -6.33 -13.14 13.06
C LYS A 53 -5.01 -13.47 12.37
N GLU A 54 -4.91 -13.26 11.06
CA GLU A 54 -3.73 -13.60 10.25
C GLU A 54 -2.49 -12.78 10.64
N TYR A 55 -2.68 -11.50 10.96
CA TYR A 55 -1.61 -10.57 11.33
C TYR A 55 -1.50 -10.31 12.83
N GLU A 56 -2.21 -11.08 13.65
CA GLU A 56 -2.17 -10.99 15.11
C GLU A 56 -2.47 -9.57 15.66
N VAL A 57 -3.43 -8.88 15.02
CA VAL A 57 -3.93 -7.57 15.44
C VAL A 57 -5.33 -7.77 16.03
N PRO A 58 -5.46 -8.06 17.33
CA PRO A 58 -6.74 -8.46 17.90
C PRO A 58 -7.73 -7.28 17.89
N ILE A 59 -8.87 -7.50 17.25
CA ILE A 59 -10.04 -6.61 17.31
C ILE A 59 -11.32 -7.44 17.52
N THR A 60 -12.33 -6.83 18.14
CA THR A 60 -13.66 -7.43 18.26
C THR A 60 -14.46 -7.26 16.98
N THR A 61 -15.52 -8.05 16.80
CA THR A 61 -16.48 -7.87 15.69
C THR A 61 -17.06 -6.45 15.66
N ALA A 62 -17.41 -5.89 16.82
CA ALA A 62 -17.95 -4.53 16.90
C ALA A 62 -16.93 -3.47 16.45
N GLN A 63 -15.66 -3.63 16.83
CA GLN A 63 -14.57 -2.76 16.34
C GLN A 63 -14.37 -2.92 14.84
N ALA A 64 -14.42 -4.15 14.33
CA ALA A 64 -14.29 -4.41 12.89
C ALA A 64 -15.42 -3.75 12.08
N ASP A 65 -16.66 -3.83 12.55
CA ASP A 65 -17.81 -3.16 11.93
C ASP A 65 -17.62 -1.65 11.89
N GLN A 66 -17.18 -1.06 13.00
CA GLN A 66 -16.90 0.38 13.07
C GLN A 66 -15.76 0.78 12.13
N ILE A 67 -14.67 0.02 12.09
CA ILE A 67 -13.52 0.28 11.19
C ILE A 67 -13.95 0.19 9.71
N VAL A 68 -14.79 -0.77 9.33
CA VAL A 68 -15.32 -0.87 7.97
C VAL A 68 -16.10 0.38 7.58
N VAL A 69 -16.90 0.96 8.48
CA VAL A 69 -17.60 2.24 8.24
C VAL A 69 -16.61 3.40 8.03
N LEU A 70 -15.44 3.36 8.66
CA LEU A 70 -14.41 4.38 8.44
C LEU A 70 -13.81 4.32 7.03
N MET A 71 -13.79 3.16 6.37
CA MET A 71 -13.11 2.97 5.08
C MET A 71 -14.08 2.85 3.89
N LYS A 72 -15.22 2.20 4.07
CA LYS A 72 -16.08 1.77 2.96
C LYS A 72 -16.59 2.97 2.16
N GLY A 73 -16.24 3.01 0.87
CA GLY A 73 -16.68 4.05 -0.07
C GLY A 73 -16.06 5.43 0.16
N LYS A 74 -15.05 5.58 1.03
CA LYS A 74 -14.40 6.86 1.31
C LYS A 74 -13.25 7.21 0.35
N ASN A 75 -12.87 6.29 -0.53
CA ASN A 75 -11.76 6.41 -1.47
C ASN A 75 -10.42 6.75 -0.81
N ILE A 76 -10.15 6.19 0.37
CA ILE A 76 -8.92 6.40 1.12
C ILE A 76 -7.71 5.90 0.32
N ASN A 77 -6.70 6.75 0.22
CA ASN A 77 -5.39 6.43 -0.31
C ASN A 77 -4.38 6.26 0.83
N ILE A 78 -4.03 5.01 1.16
CA ILE A 78 -3.06 4.76 2.24
C ILE A 78 -1.61 5.12 1.87
N TYR A 79 -1.34 5.45 0.60
CA TYR A 79 -0.04 5.94 0.15
C TYR A 79 0.10 7.45 0.33
N ASP A 80 -1.02 8.17 0.46
CA ASP A 80 -1.02 9.55 0.94
C ASP A 80 -0.77 9.57 2.45
N ASN A 81 0.14 10.43 2.90
CA ASN A 81 0.55 10.45 4.30
C ASN A 81 -0.55 10.99 5.22
N ASP A 82 -1.25 12.03 4.80
CA ASP A 82 -2.23 12.70 5.64
C ASP A 82 -3.51 11.86 5.75
N GLU A 83 -3.95 11.26 4.65
CA GLU A 83 -5.06 10.30 4.66
C GLU A 83 -4.75 9.07 5.51
N ARG A 84 -3.54 8.51 5.39
CA ARG A 84 -3.12 7.36 6.21
C ARG A 84 -3.09 7.72 7.70
N LEU A 85 -2.53 8.87 8.06
CA LEU A 85 -2.48 9.33 9.44
C LEU A 85 -3.88 9.57 10.02
N GLU A 86 -4.78 10.13 9.22
CA GLU A 86 -6.16 10.35 9.64
C GLU A 86 -6.92 9.03 9.85
N LEU A 87 -6.76 8.05 8.96
CA LEU A 87 -7.31 6.71 9.16
C LEU A 87 -6.78 6.07 10.45
N LEU A 88 -5.47 6.15 10.72
CA LEU A 88 -4.86 5.59 11.92
C LEU A 88 -5.40 6.25 13.20
N LYS A 89 -5.63 7.56 13.20
CA LYS A 89 -6.27 8.27 14.32
C LYS A 89 -7.69 7.78 14.56
N GLN A 90 -8.47 7.56 13.50
CA GLN A 90 -9.84 7.05 13.62
C GLN A 90 -9.85 5.59 14.14
N ILE A 91 -8.94 4.75 13.66
CA ILE A 91 -8.76 3.38 14.18
C ILE A 91 -8.40 3.40 15.67
N ALA A 92 -7.50 4.29 16.10
CA ALA A 92 -7.12 4.41 17.51
C ALA A 92 -8.30 4.77 18.42
N LYS A 93 -9.22 5.61 17.94
CA LYS A 93 -10.44 6.00 18.67
C LYS A 93 -11.42 4.84 18.83
N VAL A 94 -11.50 3.96 17.83
CA VAL A 94 -12.38 2.77 17.83
C VAL A 94 -11.78 1.61 18.63
N THR A 95 -10.45 1.47 18.59
CA THR A 95 -9.73 0.34 19.18
C THR A 95 -8.86 0.78 20.36
N SER A 96 -7.59 1.05 20.11
CA SER A 96 -6.62 1.59 21.04
C SER A 96 -5.44 2.20 20.27
N PRO A 97 -4.64 3.08 20.91
CA PRO A 97 -3.38 3.55 20.31
C PRO A 97 -2.43 2.40 19.93
N ALA A 98 -2.37 1.35 20.74
CA ALA A 98 -1.51 0.18 20.48
C ALA A 98 -1.95 -0.58 19.23
N THR A 99 -3.25 -0.83 19.06
CA THR A 99 -3.80 -1.48 17.86
C THR A 99 -3.55 -0.63 16.61
N ALA A 100 -3.76 0.68 16.68
CA ALA A 100 -3.45 1.57 15.56
C ALA A 100 -1.96 1.54 15.19
N GLN A 101 -1.06 1.42 16.17
CA GLN A 101 0.37 1.27 15.91
C GLN A 101 0.73 -0.06 15.23
N GLN A 102 0.04 -1.15 15.57
CA GLN A 102 0.19 -2.43 14.88
C GLN A 102 -0.27 -2.31 13.41
N VAL A 103 -1.42 -1.69 13.17
CA VAL A 103 -1.91 -1.42 11.81
C VAL A 103 -0.94 -0.53 11.03
N ASN A 104 -0.37 0.49 11.67
CA ASN A 104 0.65 1.33 11.04
C ASN A 104 1.86 0.50 10.60
N THR A 105 2.32 -0.44 11.43
CA THR A 105 3.42 -1.37 11.06
C THR A 105 3.09 -2.15 9.78
N LEU A 106 1.85 -2.62 9.63
CA LEU A 106 1.40 -3.31 8.41
C LEU A 106 1.36 -2.37 7.20
N PHE A 107 0.85 -1.14 7.37
CA PHE A 107 0.87 -0.15 6.29
C PHE A 107 2.29 0.19 5.84
N GLN A 108 3.25 0.33 6.77
CA GLN A 108 4.64 0.60 6.44
C GLN A 108 5.29 -0.52 5.62
N GLN A 109 4.83 -1.77 5.74
CA GLN A 109 5.29 -2.86 4.87
C GLN A 109 4.80 -2.71 3.43
N LEU A 110 3.66 -2.06 3.22
CA LEU A 110 3.08 -1.81 1.90
C LEU A 110 3.66 -0.58 1.21
N LEU A 111 4.34 0.30 1.96
CA LEU A 111 5.01 1.50 1.40
C LEU A 111 6.42 1.22 0.86
N LYS A 112 7.00 0.07 1.24
CA LYS A 112 8.30 -0.38 0.75
C LYS A 112 8.17 -0.85 -0.70
#